data_AF-A0A7S2CWR6-F1
#
_entry.id   AF-A0A7S2CWR6-F1
#
_cell.length_a   1.000
_cell.length_b   1.000
_cell.length_c   1.000
_cell.angle_alpha   90.00
_cell.angle_beta   90.00
_cell.angle_gamma   90.00
#
_symmetry.space_group_name_H-M   'P 1'
#
loop_
_entity.id
_entity.type
_entity.pdbx_description
1 polymer ?
#
loop_
_entity_poly.entity_id
_entity_poly.type
_entity_poly.pdbx_seq_one_letter_code
_entity_poly.pdbx_strand_id
1 'polypeptide(L)'
;SEASGGPSAELSTNILAARVSAGDGAAAADYARSVTEGANSEAYSSQFELFYNYACAAIRNNELGLAEKLLKRAIDLCRETLSSDDYSEEEIEVELGVLTAQSAFVAQCLGDVPSAEKAYKTLFGFKADLSLDVTAVAANNMLRIRGQRDLFDSWKKTKSNLSEAVAKKTTPLQRRVFLTNGAVLALHMNKTDQCKELLGTLEKEFPDSDQPYLLRAALLHRAKQFKACEDALEAAAETHPSPTAALLTLAQLQLQAKDAPKALATLARAEAVRMRPGMVGTLVALHEREGRVAEAAACFDGAQDEPRLLRAASAFFSKHGLWPQAADAHAKLLKLNGRDLKALSGMVIATSHYDPALANEHYARLEMLAPPPDTSDAEMLDAAELEQAALPRTKTSSAAGAGAKRSAEEEGGAKRKRRRKKKPLYPKGFDPANPSAFPPPDPERWLPKRERSTYRQRKKDKRAGISRGPQGSATGAARVDAKATTNIQITSDAEKARLKAEQEAVARAEAAQAAAASASAQKRKGKGKSKGK
;
A
#
# COMPACT_ATOMS: atom_id res chain seq x y z
N SER A 1 -40.07 -29.95 26.46
CA SER A 1 -39.23 -28.75 26.58
C SER A 1 -38.49 -28.55 25.27
N GLU A 2 -39.23 -28.15 24.24
CA GLU A 2 -38.72 -27.97 22.89
C GLU A 2 -38.28 -26.51 22.66
N ALA A 3 -37.24 -26.34 21.82
CA ALA A 3 -36.74 -25.10 21.23
C ALA A 3 -35.77 -24.21 22.05
N SER A 4 -34.63 -24.77 22.49
CA SER A 4 -33.42 -23.96 22.81
C SER A 4 -32.22 -24.28 21.89
N GLY A 5 -32.45 -24.86 20.72
CA GLY A 5 -31.40 -25.13 19.73
C GLY A 5 -31.28 -23.97 18.75
N GLY A 6 -30.20 -23.20 18.82
CA GLY A 6 -29.85 -22.24 17.76
C GLY A 6 -29.67 -22.92 16.40
N PRO A 7 -29.57 -22.16 15.29
CA PRO A 7 -29.35 -22.71 13.95
C PRO A 7 -28.09 -23.59 13.91
N SER A 8 -28.10 -24.67 13.11
CA SER A 8 -26.91 -25.51 12.94
C SER A 8 -25.71 -24.71 12.38
N ALA A 9 -24.49 -25.24 12.53
CA ALA A 9 -23.28 -24.60 12.01
C ALA A 9 -23.37 -24.36 10.50
N GLU A 10 -23.80 -25.36 9.74
CA GLU A 10 -24.01 -25.27 8.29
C GLU A 10 -25.06 -24.21 7.91
N LEU A 11 -26.20 -24.18 8.61
CA LEU A 11 -27.23 -23.18 8.36
C LEU A 11 -26.70 -21.76 8.64
N SER A 12 -25.92 -21.60 9.71
CA SER A 12 -25.32 -20.31 10.07
C SER A 12 -24.28 -19.86 9.04
N THR A 13 -23.45 -20.77 8.54
CA THR A 13 -22.50 -20.49 7.45
C THR A 13 -23.24 -20.03 6.20
N ASN A 14 -24.32 -20.72 5.81
CA ASN A 14 -25.11 -20.39 4.62
C ASN A 14 -25.85 -19.05 4.76
N ILE A 15 -26.43 -18.76 5.92
CA ILE A 15 -27.06 -17.45 6.20
C ILE A 15 -26.02 -16.33 6.10
N LEU A 16 -24.82 -16.54 6.65
CA LEU A 16 -23.78 -15.54 6.62
C LEU A 16 -23.27 -15.29 5.19
N ALA A 17 -23.02 -16.36 4.43
CA ALA A 17 -22.64 -16.27 3.02
C ALA A 17 -23.70 -15.52 2.17
N ALA A 18 -24.99 -15.83 2.39
CA ALA A 18 -26.09 -15.15 1.71
C ALA A 18 -26.14 -13.65 2.03
N ARG A 19 -26.01 -13.27 3.31
CA ARG A 19 -26.01 -11.85 3.73
C ARG A 19 -24.81 -11.07 3.20
N VAL A 20 -23.63 -11.67 3.26
CA VAL A 20 -22.40 -11.09 2.67
C VAL A 20 -22.59 -10.87 1.17
N SER A 21 -23.17 -11.84 0.47
CA SER A 21 -23.43 -11.76 -0.98
C SER A 21 -24.52 -10.75 -1.34
N ALA A 22 -25.53 -10.60 -0.49
CA ALA A 22 -26.66 -9.68 -0.68
C ALA A 22 -26.32 -8.20 -0.50
N GLY A 23 -25.10 -7.86 -0.09
CA GLY A 23 -24.75 -6.45 0.13
C GLY A 23 -24.97 -5.96 1.56
N ASP A 24 -25.36 -6.81 2.51
CA ASP A 24 -25.63 -6.42 3.90
C ASP A 24 -24.48 -6.80 4.86
N GLY A 25 -23.41 -6.01 4.86
CA GLY A 25 -22.22 -6.27 5.69
C GLY A 25 -22.46 -6.09 7.19
N ALA A 26 -23.31 -5.14 7.58
CA ALA A 26 -23.59 -4.83 8.98
C ALA A 26 -24.40 -5.95 9.64
N ALA A 27 -25.52 -6.36 9.04
CA ALA A 27 -26.32 -7.45 9.58
C ALA A 27 -25.56 -8.79 9.52
N ALA A 28 -24.72 -9.00 8.51
CA ALA A 28 -23.82 -10.15 8.45
C ALA A 28 -22.85 -10.17 9.64
N ALA A 29 -22.21 -9.04 9.96
CA ALA A 29 -21.28 -8.95 11.09
C ALA A 29 -21.98 -9.11 12.45
N ASP A 30 -23.15 -8.49 12.63
CA ASP A 30 -23.95 -8.65 13.86
C ASP A 30 -24.38 -10.10 14.08
N TYR A 31 -24.85 -10.76 13.02
CA TYR A 31 -25.19 -12.17 13.08
C TYR A 31 -23.97 -13.04 13.37
N ALA A 32 -22.85 -12.81 12.69
CA ALA A 32 -21.62 -13.55 12.93
C ALA A 32 -21.17 -13.43 14.40
N ARG A 33 -21.16 -12.22 14.97
CA ARG A 33 -20.88 -11.99 16.39
C ARG A 33 -21.81 -12.79 17.29
N SER A 34 -23.12 -12.77 17.02
CA SER A 34 -24.10 -13.51 17.83
C SER A 34 -23.85 -15.04 17.82
N VAL A 35 -23.32 -15.57 16.72
CA VAL A 35 -23.03 -17.00 16.58
C VAL A 35 -21.67 -17.35 17.19
N THR A 36 -20.62 -16.55 16.95
CA THR A 36 -19.26 -16.85 17.38
C THR A 36 -18.98 -16.50 18.84
N GLU A 37 -19.70 -15.53 19.41
CA GLU A 37 -19.52 -15.05 20.79
C GLU A 37 -20.71 -15.42 21.71
N GLY A 38 -21.72 -16.11 21.17
CA GLY A 38 -22.91 -16.54 21.91
C GLY A 38 -22.70 -17.82 22.74
N ALA A 39 -23.75 -18.24 23.44
CA ALA A 39 -23.73 -19.41 24.34
C ALA A 39 -23.37 -20.75 23.66
N ASN A 40 -23.50 -20.83 22.33
CA ASN A 40 -23.16 -22.02 21.54
C ASN A 40 -21.79 -21.91 20.82
N SER A 41 -20.93 -20.97 21.22
CA SER A 41 -19.64 -20.69 20.55
C SER A 41 -18.75 -21.94 20.35
N GLU A 42 -18.76 -22.89 21.29
CA GLU A 42 -17.98 -24.14 21.16
C GLU A 42 -18.37 -24.96 19.93
N ALA A 43 -19.67 -25.03 19.60
CA ALA A 43 -20.18 -25.79 18.44
C ALA A 43 -19.76 -25.20 17.09
N TYR A 44 -19.34 -23.94 17.06
CA TYR A 44 -18.94 -23.22 15.85
C TYR A 44 -17.43 -22.93 15.80
N SER A 45 -16.70 -23.28 16.86
CA SER A 45 -15.28 -22.92 17.05
C SER A 45 -14.30 -23.62 16.11
N SER A 46 -14.72 -24.74 15.50
CA SER A 46 -13.97 -25.55 14.54
C SER A 46 -14.33 -25.27 13.08
N GLN A 47 -15.40 -24.51 12.79
CA GLN A 47 -15.89 -24.31 11.43
C GLN A 47 -15.14 -23.15 10.74
N PHE A 48 -14.08 -23.45 10.00
CA PHE A 48 -13.27 -22.41 9.34
C PHE A 48 -14.07 -21.55 8.35
N GLU A 49 -15.08 -22.12 7.67
CA GLU A 49 -15.96 -21.42 6.73
C GLU A 49 -16.75 -20.28 7.39
N LEU A 50 -17.17 -20.47 8.64
CA LEU A 50 -17.88 -19.44 9.40
C LEU A 50 -16.96 -18.23 9.67
N PHE A 51 -15.73 -18.49 10.11
CA PHE A 51 -14.72 -17.45 10.31
C PHE A 51 -14.34 -16.74 9.00
N TYR A 52 -14.26 -17.49 7.89
CA TYR A 52 -14.03 -16.92 6.57
C TYR A 52 -15.18 -15.99 6.14
N ASN A 53 -16.43 -16.42 6.28
CA ASN A 53 -17.59 -15.61 5.94
C ASN A 53 -17.72 -14.39 6.87
N TYR A 54 -17.38 -14.53 8.15
CA TYR A 54 -17.32 -13.40 9.09
C TYR A 54 -16.23 -12.40 8.69
N ALA A 55 -15.05 -12.89 8.31
CA ALA A 55 -14.01 -12.02 7.79
C ALA A 55 -14.48 -11.25 6.55
N CYS A 56 -15.22 -11.90 5.64
CA CYS A 56 -15.81 -11.21 4.49
C CYS A 56 -16.78 -10.09 4.92
N ALA A 57 -17.62 -10.32 5.93
CA ALA A 57 -18.48 -9.28 6.50
C ALA A 57 -17.67 -8.12 7.12
N ALA A 58 -16.65 -8.43 7.91
CA ALA A 58 -15.75 -7.43 8.51
C ALA A 58 -15.04 -6.58 7.45
N ILE A 59 -14.61 -7.19 6.33
CA ILE A 59 -14.00 -6.47 5.19
C ILE A 59 -14.99 -5.49 4.58
N ARG A 60 -16.26 -5.89 4.43
CA ARG A 60 -17.30 -5.02 3.87
C ARG A 60 -17.64 -3.85 4.78
N ASN A 61 -17.47 -4.01 6.10
CA ASN A 61 -17.64 -2.94 7.08
C ASN A 61 -16.35 -2.13 7.32
N ASN A 62 -15.30 -2.36 6.53
CA ASN A 62 -13.98 -1.72 6.67
C ASN A 62 -13.28 -1.98 8.02
N GLU A 63 -13.63 -3.08 8.71
CA GLU A 63 -13.02 -3.54 9.95
C GLU A 63 -11.81 -4.45 9.65
N LEU A 64 -10.82 -3.91 8.93
CA LEU A 64 -9.71 -4.68 8.36
C LEU A 64 -8.85 -5.39 9.42
N GLY A 65 -8.70 -4.79 10.61
CA GLY A 65 -7.94 -5.41 11.70
C GLY A 65 -8.65 -6.62 12.33
N LEU A 66 -9.99 -6.62 12.32
CA LEU A 66 -10.78 -7.79 12.73
C LEU A 66 -10.70 -8.88 11.66
N ALA A 67 -10.89 -8.50 10.39
CA ALA A 67 -10.80 -9.41 9.25
C ALA A 67 -9.46 -10.15 9.20
N GLU A 68 -8.35 -9.47 9.51
CA GLU A 68 -7.02 -10.08 9.56
C GLU A 68 -6.95 -11.22 10.60
N LYS A 69 -7.51 -11.00 11.80
CA LYS A 69 -7.53 -12.00 12.87
C LYS A 69 -8.42 -13.18 12.51
N LEU A 70 -9.60 -12.92 11.97
CA LEU A 70 -10.57 -13.94 11.55
C LEU A 70 -10.00 -14.82 10.44
N LEU A 71 -9.33 -14.24 9.43
CA LEU A 71 -8.72 -15.00 8.34
C LEU A 71 -7.55 -15.85 8.81
N LYS A 72 -6.71 -15.35 9.72
CA LYS A 72 -5.66 -16.18 10.34
C LYS A 72 -6.26 -17.39 11.04
N ARG A 73 -7.31 -17.18 11.85
CA ARG A 73 -8.02 -18.28 12.52
C ARG A 73 -8.63 -19.27 11.53
N ALA A 74 -9.25 -18.78 10.46
CA ALA A 74 -9.84 -19.63 9.42
C ALA A 74 -8.78 -20.45 8.69
N ILE A 75 -7.63 -19.86 8.35
CA ILE A 75 -6.52 -20.58 7.71
C ILE A 75 -5.95 -21.65 8.63
N ASP A 76 -5.72 -21.33 9.90
CA ASP A 76 -5.17 -22.28 10.88
C ASP A 76 -6.12 -23.48 11.08
N LEU A 77 -7.42 -23.22 11.23
CA LEU A 77 -8.45 -24.26 11.36
C LEU A 77 -8.59 -25.13 10.10
N CYS A 78 -8.60 -24.50 8.92
CA CYS A 78 -8.70 -25.21 7.65
C CYS A 78 -7.48 -26.13 7.45
N ARG A 79 -6.27 -25.63 7.73
CA ARG A 79 -5.06 -26.45 7.65
C ARG A 79 -5.09 -27.60 8.66
N GLU A 80 -5.47 -27.35 9.90
CA GLU A 80 -5.59 -28.41 10.93
C GLU A 80 -6.57 -29.51 10.50
N THR A 81 -7.73 -29.12 9.96
CA THR A 81 -8.76 -30.05 9.48
C THR A 81 -8.26 -30.88 8.29
N LEU A 82 -7.64 -30.25 7.30
CA LEU A 82 -7.15 -30.97 6.12
C LEU A 82 -5.93 -31.85 6.44
N SER A 83 -5.09 -31.41 7.38
CA SER A 83 -3.98 -32.24 7.87
C SER A 83 -4.46 -33.47 8.65
N SER A 84 -5.58 -33.39 9.38
CA SER A 84 -6.17 -34.57 10.03
C SER A 84 -6.79 -35.56 9.05
N ASP A 85 -7.17 -35.09 7.86
CA ASP A 85 -7.79 -35.89 6.80
C ASP A 85 -6.76 -36.43 5.78
N ASP A 86 -5.47 -36.48 6.15
CA ASP A 86 -4.34 -37.00 5.35
C ASP A 86 -4.12 -36.34 3.98
N TYR A 87 -4.53 -35.06 3.81
CA TYR A 87 -4.21 -34.28 2.61
C TYR A 87 -2.72 -33.98 2.51
N SER A 88 -2.19 -33.94 1.29
CA SER A 88 -0.82 -33.47 1.05
C SER A 88 -0.69 -31.96 1.23
N GLU A 89 0.53 -31.48 1.53
CA GLU A 89 0.80 -30.03 1.64
C GLU A 89 0.41 -29.25 0.38
N GLU A 90 0.52 -29.85 -0.81
CA GLU A 90 0.14 -29.20 -2.07
C GLU A 90 -1.38 -29.06 -2.20
N GLU A 91 -2.14 -30.10 -1.83
CA GLU A 91 -3.60 -30.05 -1.82
C GLU A 91 -4.12 -29.07 -0.76
N ILE A 92 -3.51 -29.05 0.42
CA ILE A 92 -3.82 -28.08 1.47
C ILE A 92 -3.66 -26.64 0.96
N GLU A 93 -2.58 -26.33 0.25
CA GLU A 93 -2.37 -24.97 -0.29
C GLU A 93 -3.38 -24.60 -1.39
N VAL A 94 -3.85 -25.57 -2.17
CA VAL A 94 -4.90 -25.37 -3.17
C VAL A 94 -6.24 -25.05 -2.48
N GLU A 95 -6.63 -25.83 -1.48
CA GLU A 95 -7.86 -25.61 -0.70
C GLU A 95 -7.83 -24.28 0.08
N LEU A 96 -6.67 -23.92 0.64
CA LEU A 96 -6.44 -22.62 1.28
C LEU A 96 -6.43 -21.44 0.30
N GLY A 97 -6.53 -21.67 -1.01
CA GLY A 97 -6.36 -20.67 -2.05
C GLY A 97 -7.25 -19.44 -1.89
N VAL A 98 -8.54 -19.64 -1.63
CA VAL A 98 -9.52 -18.57 -1.42
C VAL A 98 -9.20 -17.77 -0.16
N LEU A 99 -8.90 -18.45 0.95
CA LEU A 99 -8.57 -17.82 2.24
C LEU A 99 -7.28 -17.01 2.13
N THR A 100 -6.28 -17.56 1.45
CA THR A 100 -4.98 -16.92 1.21
C THR A 100 -5.13 -15.68 0.34
N ALA A 101 -5.95 -15.73 -0.72
CA ALA A 101 -6.23 -14.57 -1.58
C ALA A 101 -6.90 -13.43 -0.80
N GLN A 102 -7.87 -13.77 0.07
CA GLN A 102 -8.58 -12.79 0.90
C GLN A 102 -7.67 -12.21 1.99
N SER A 103 -6.85 -13.05 2.64
CA SER A 103 -5.86 -12.63 3.64
C SER A 103 -4.82 -11.69 3.05
N ALA A 104 -4.31 -12.01 1.85
CA ALA A 104 -3.40 -11.15 1.11
C ALA A 104 -4.04 -9.80 0.76
N PHE A 105 -5.34 -9.78 0.42
CA PHE A 105 -6.07 -8.54 0.18
C PHE A 105 -6.15 -7.66 1.43
N VAL A 106 -6.45 -8.25 2.59
CA VAL A 106 -6.48 -7.53 3.87
C VAL A 106 -5.09 -6.98 4.23
N ALA A 107 -4.04 -7.81 4.11
CA ALA A 107 -2.66 -7.39 4.33
C ALA A 107 -2.27 -6.20 3.42
N GLN A 108 -2.65 -6.25 2.14
CA GLN A 108 -2.43 -5.14 1.20
C GLN A 108 -3.15 -3.87 1.63
N CYS A 109 -4.41 -3.98 2.11
CA CYS A 109 -5.18 -2.82 2.57
C CYS A 109 -4.62 -2.22 3.87
N LEU A 110 -4.06 -3.03 4.75
CA LEU A 110 -3.38 -2.60 5.98
C LEU A 110 -1.97 -2.03 5.72
N GLY A 111 -1.47 -2.11 4.49
CA GLY A 111 -0.17 -1.58 4.08
C GLY A 111 0.99 -2.58 4.15
N ASP A 112 0.74 -3.83 4.54
CA ASP A 112 1.73 -4.92 4.47
C ASP A 112 1.82 -5.50 3.04
N VAL A 113 2.27 -4.64 2.13
CA VAL A 113 2.44 -4.97 0.70
C VAL A 113 3.42 -6.13 0.47
N PRO A 114 4.56 -6.25 1.18
CA PRO A 114 5.48 -7.37 0.99
C PRO A 114 4.85 -8.75 1.26
N SER A 115 4.09 -8.89 2.36
CA SER A 115 3.41 -10.14 2.69
C SER A 115 2.31 -10.46 1.68
N ALA A 116 1.51 -9.45 1.30
CA ALA A 116 0.49 -9.60 0.26
C ALA A 116 1.09 -10.05 -1.08
N GLU A 117 2.17 -9.42 -1.52
CA GLU A 117 2.85 -9.77 -2.77
C GLU A 117 3.38 -11.21 -2.75
N LYS A 118 3.95 -11.65 -1.62
CA LYS A 118 4.42 -13.03 -1.44
C LYS A 118 3.26 -14.02 -1.55
N ALA A 119 2.15 -13.78 -0.85
CA ALA A 119 0.99 -14.66 -0.86
C ALA A 119 0.39 -14.80 -2.27
N TYR A 120 0.20 -13.71 -3.00
CA TYR A 120 -0.25 -13.77 -4.40
C TYR A 120 0.70 -14.55 -5.32
N LYS A 121 2.02 -14.41 -5.12
CA LYS A 121 3.01 -15.20 -5.88
C LYS A 121 2.90 -16.70 -5.58
N THR A 122 2.66 -17.07 -4.33
CA THR A 122 2.41 -18.47 -3.94
C THR A 122 1.19 -19.01 -4.69
N LEU A 123 0.08 -18.27 -4.71
CA LEU A 123 -1.14 -18.68 -5.44
C LEU A 123 -0.88 -18.90 -6.93
N PHE A 124 -0.02 -18.10 -7.57
CA PHE A 124 0.32 -18.31 -8.99
C PHE A 124 1.11 -19.60 -9.24
N GLY A 125 1.73 -20.18 -8.22
CA GLY A 125 2.34 -21.51 -8.27
C GLY A 125 1.31 -22.62 -8.50
N PHE A 126 0.11 -22.46 -7.92
CA PHE A 126 -1.00 -23.43 -7.94
C PHE A 126 -2.11 -23.05 -8.94
N LYS A 127 -1.84 -22.15 -9.88
CA LYS A 127 -2.85 -21.58 -10.79
C LYS A 127 -3.61 -22.60 -11.64
N ALA A 128 -3.06 -23.81 -11.83
CA ALA A 128 -3.69 -24.85 -12.66
C ALA A 128 -4.82 -25.55 -11.91
N ASP A 129 -4.71 -25.60 -10.58
CA ASP A 129 -5.61 -26.32 -9.69
C ASP A 129 -6.59 -25.36 -8.98
N LEU A 130 -6.22 -24.10 -8.84
CA LEU A 130 -7.07 -23.05 -8.27
C LEU A 130 -8.23 -22.66 -9.20
N SER A 131 -9.32 -22.21 -8.56
CA SER A 131 -10.45 -21.62 -9.29
C SER A 131 -10.02 -20.40 -10.11
N LEU A 132 -10.69 -20.22 -11.26
CA LEU A 132 -10.40 -19.12 -12.19
C LEU A 132 -10.61 -17.74 -11.53
N ASP A 133 -11.60 -17.61 -10.67
CA ASP A 133 -11.92 -16.40 -9.91
C ASP A 133 -10.82 -16.08 -8.88
N VAL A 134 -10.30 -17.06 -8.13
CA VAL A 134 -9.20 -16.84 -7.17
C VAL A 134 -7.95 -16.35 -7.88
N THR A 135 -7.57 -17.01 -8.96
CA THR A 135 -6.40 -16.61 -9.75
C THR A 135 -6.57 -15.23 -10.38
N ALA A 136 -7.78 -14.90 -10.86
CA ALA A 136 -8.09 -13.60 -11.42
C ALA A 136 -8.06 -12.48 -10.37
N VAL A 137 -8.61 -12.72 -9.17
CA VAL A 137 -8.57 -11.76 -8.04
C VAL A 137 -7.12 -11.51 -7.61
N ALA A 138 -6.33 -12.56 -7.42
CA ALA A 138 -4.92 -12.43 -7.07
C ALA A 138 -4.14 -11.64 -8.13
N ALA A 139 -4.39 -11.91 -9.42
CA ALA A 139 -3.76 -11.18 -10.52
C ALA A 139 -4.17 -9.70 -10.58
N ASN A 140 -5.45 -9.39 -10.32
CA ASN A 140 -5.94 -8.01 -10.28
C ASN A 140 -5.39 -7.23 -9.06
N ASN A 141 -5.22 -7.88 -7.91
CA ASN A 141 -4.62 -7.24 -6.74
C ASN A 141 -3.11 -7.03 -6.93
N MET A 142 -2.42 -8.00 -7.55
CA MET A 142 -1.02 -7.87 -7.96
C MET A 142 -0.80 -6.72 -8.96
N LEU A 143 -1.76 -6.49 -9.88
CA LEU A 143 -1.74 -5.35 -10.78
C LEU A 143 -1.66 -4.02 -10.01
N ARG A 144 -2.46 -3.86 -8.95
CA ARG A 144 -2.40 -2.68 -8.07
C ARG A 144 -1.00 -2.56 -7.44
N ILE A 145 -0.44 -3.64 -6.89
CA ILE A 145 0.90 -3.62 -6.26
C ILE A 145 1.99 -3.20 -7.25
N ARG A 146 1.90 -3.67 -8.50
CA ARG A 146 2.86 -3.32 -9.56
C ARG A 146 2.71 -1.88 -10.02
N GLY A 147 1.48 -1.38 -10.10
CA GLY A 147 1.17 -0.03 -10.57
C GLY A 147 1.66 0.20 -12.00
N GLN A 148 2.59 1.14 -12.19
CA GLN A 148 3.20 1.45 -13.49
C GLN A 148 4.32 0.51 -13.92
N ARG A 149 4.64 -0.51 -13.11
CA ARG A 149 5.69 -1.49 -13.42
C ARG A 149 5.09 -2.68 -14.17
N ASP A 150 5.89 -3.31 -15.01
CA ASP A 150 5.53 -4.54 -15.74
C ASP A 150 4.21 -4.44 -16.54
N LEU A 151 3.92 -3.25 -17.10
CA LEU A 151 2.65 -2.91 -17.75
C LEU A 151 2.20 -3.96 -18.79
N PHE A 152 3.13 -4.53 -19.55
CA PHE A 152 2.82 -5.53 -20.57
C PHE A 152 2.34 -6.87 -19.98
N ASP A 153 3.03 -7.42 -18.98
CA ASP A 153 2.60 -8.66 -18.30
C ASP A 153 1.26 -8.46 -17.59
N SER A 154 1.16 -7.34 -16.88
CA SER A 154 -0.06 -6.87 -16.23
C SER A 154 -1.24 -6.77 -17.20
N TRP A 155 -1.02 -6.23 -18.42
CA TRP A 155 -2.05 -6.11 -19.44
C TRP A 155 -2.48 -7.44 -20.02
N LYS A 156 -1.53 -8.35 -20.26
CA LYS A 156 -1.83 -9.70 -20.75
C LYS A 156 -2.75 -10.45 -19.77
N LYS A 157 -2.47 -10.36 -18.47
CA LYS A 157 -3.30 -10.96 -17.42
C LYS A 157 -4.65 -10.27 -17.26
N THR A 158 -4.69 -8.94 -17.41
CA THR A 158 -5.96 -8.21 -17.39
C THR A 158 -6.90 -8.68 -18.48
N LYS A 159 -6.41 -8.90 -19.71
CA LYS A 159 -7.23 -9.42 -20.81
C LYS A 159 -7.85 -10.78 -20.50
N SER A 160 -7.11 -11.71 -19.90
CA SER A 160 -7.69 -13.01 -19.49
C SER A 160 -8.73 -12.84 -18.37
N ASN A 161 -8.48 -11.93 -17.43
CA ASN A 161 -9.35 -11.67 -16.29
C ASN A 161 -10.67 -10.97 -16.67
N LEU A 162 -10.73 -10.34 -17.84
CA LEU A 162 -11.93 -9.69 -18.37
C LEU A 162 -12.79 -10.62 -19.27
N SER A 163 -12.44 -11.90 -19.36
CA SER A 163 -13.22 -12.88 -20.10
C SER A 163 -14.59 -13.14 -19.46
N GLU A 164 -15.56 -13.57 -20.28
CA GLU A 164 -16.92 -13.88 -19.82
C GLU A 164 -16.95 -14.99 -18.75
N ALA A 165 -16.01 -15.95 -18.84
CA ALA A 165 -15.88 -17.03 -17.87
C ALA A 165 -15.55 -16.52 -16.45
N VAL A 166 -14.70 -15.48 -16.35
CA VAL A 166 -14.38 -14.83 -15.08
C VAL A 166 -15.54 -13.94 -14.62
N ALA A 167 -16.17 -13.22 -15.56
CA ALA A 167 -17.31 -12.35 -15.25
C ALA A 167 -18.46 -13.10 -14.57
N LYS A 168 -18.75 -14.34 -14.99
CA LYS A 168 -19.80 -15.18 -14.38
C LYS A 168 -19.51 -15.66 -12.96
N LYS A 169 -18.24 -15.65 -12.54
CA LYS A 169 -17.81 -16.12 -11.20
C LYS A 169 -17.45 -14.99 -10.24
N THR A 170 -17.45 -13.74 -10.72
CA THR A 170 -17.07 -12.58 -9.91
C THR A 170 -18.31 -11.84 -9.43
N THR A 171 -18.23 -11.28 -8.23
CA THR A 171 -19.29 -10.42 -7.71
C THR A 171 -19.37 -9.12 -8.53
N PRO A 172 -20.52 -8.42 -8.56
CA PRO A 172 -20.64 -7.13 -9.24
C PRO A 172 -19.56 -6.13 -8.81
N LEU A 173 -19.18 -6.14 -7.52
CA LEU A 173 -18.11 -5.30 -7.00
C LEU A 173 -16.74 -5.68 -7.59
N GLN A 174 -16.38 -6.97 -7.62
CA GLN A 174 -15.14 -7.44 -8.24
C GLN A 174 -15.11 -7.14 -9.73
N ARG A 175 -16.22 -7.38 -10.44
CA ARG A 175 -16.39 -7.09 -11.86
C ARG A 175 -16.13 -5.61 -12.18
N ARG A 176 -16.71 -4.71 -11.39
CA ARG A 176 -16.48 -3.26 -11.48
C ARG A 176 -15.01 -2.89 -11.28
N VAL A 177 -14.37 -3.46 -10.25
CA VAL A 177 -12.96 -3.22 -9.94
C VAL A 177 -12.05 -3.74 -11.07
N PHE A 178 -12.33 -4.91 -11.65
CA PHE A 178 -11.54 -5.48 -12.74
C PHE A 178 -11.61 -4.59 -14.00
N LEU A 179 -12.81 -4.16 -14.37
CA LEU A 179 -13.01 -3.22 -15.47
C LEU A 179 -12.28 -1.90 -15.23
N THR A 180 -12.41 -1.33 -14.03
CA THR A 180 -11.79 -0.06 -13.65
C THR A 180 -10.27 -0.15 -13.71
N ASN A 181 -9.68 -1.17 -13.08
CA ASN A 181 -8.23 -1.38 -13.11
C ASN A 181 -7.72 -1.62 -14.53
N GLY A 182 -8.48 -2.36 -15.34
CA GLY A 182 -8.16 -2.57 -16.75
C GLY A 182 -8.20 -1.27 -17.56
N ALA A 183 -9.20 -0.42 -17.35
CA ALA A 183 -9.31 0.87 -18.03
C ALA A 183 -8.17 1.82 -17.62
N VAL A 184 -7.84 1.89 -16.33
CA VAL A 184 -6.69 2.66 -15.82
C VAL A 184 -5.38 2.13 -16.41
N LEU A 185 -5.18 0.81 -16.45
CA LEU A 185 -3.99 0.22 -17.06
C LEU A 185 -3.91 0.52 -18.57
N ALA A 186 -5.02 0.43 -19.30
CA ALA A 186 -5.08 0.81 -20.71
C ALA A 186 -4.68 2.28 -20.90
N LEU A 187 -5.16 3.17 -20.04
CA LEU A 187 -4.78 4.58 -20.04
C LEU A 187 -3.27 4.73 -19.87
N HIS A 188 -2.67 4.09 -18.87
CA HIS A 188 -1.23 4.14 -18.63
C HIS A 188 -0.39 3.62 -19.80
N MET A 189 -0.86 2.58 -20.49
CA MET A 189 -0.23 2.05 -21.70
C MET A 189 -0.51 2.87 -22.96
N ASN A 190 -1.21 4.00 -22.86
CA ASN A 190 -1.64 4.82 -23.99
C ASN A 190 -2.55 4.09 -25.00
N LYS A 191 -3.32 3.10 -24.53
CA LYS A 191 -4.28 2.32 -25.33
C LYS A 191 -5.67 2.92 -25.19
N THR A 192 -5.83 4.11 -25.77
CA THR A 192 -7.04 4.95 -25.63
C THR A 192 -8.32 4.23 -26.08
N ASP A 193 -8.28 3.47 -27.18
CA ASP A 193 -9.49 2.81 -27.70
C ASP A 193 -9.99 1.70 -26.77
N GLN A 194 -9.06 0.91 -26.21
CA GLN A 194 -9.39 -0.12 -25.21
C GLN A 194 -9.89 0.51 -23.91
N CYS A 195 -9.36 1.67 -23.51
CA CYS A 195 -9.87 2.41 -22.35
C CYS A 195 -11.31 2.88 -22.59
N LYS A 196 -11.62 3.40 -23.79
CA LYS A 196 -12.98 3.83 -24.18
C LYS A 196 -13.97 2.67 -24.23
N GLU A 197 -13.55 1.50 -24.72
CA GLU A 197 -14.37 0.28 -24.74
C GLU A 197 -14.74 -0.19 -23.32
N LEU A 198 -13.74 -0.25 -22.44
CA LEU A 198 -13.96 -0.62 -21.04
C LEU A 198 -14.81 0.43 -20.30
N LEU A 199 -14.61 1.72 -20.61
CA LEU A 199 -15.42 2.80 -20.08
C LEU A 199 -16.89 2.66 -20.50
N GLY A 200 -17.19 2.41 -21.78
CA GLY A 200 -18.57 2.19 -22.22
C GLY A 200 -19.23 0.98 -21.56
N THR A 201 -18.44 -0.05 -21.24
CA THR A 201 -18.90 -1.20 -20.46
C THR A 201 -19.22 -0.82 -19.01
N LEU A 202 -18.36 -0.01 -18.37
CA LEU A 202 -18.58 0.51 -17.02
C LEU A 202 -19.80 1.43 -16.94
N GLU A 203 -20.00 2.32 -17.91
CA GLU A 203 -21.17 3.21 -17.98
C GLU A 203 -22.48 2.42 -18.10
N LYS A 204 -22.46 1.28 -18.81
CA LYS A 204 -23.63 0.40 -18.99
C LYS A 204 -23.90 -0.49 -17.78
N GLU A 205 -22.87 -1.13 -17.23
CA GLU A 205 -23.01 -2.11 -16.14
C GLU A 205 -23.11 -1.44 -14.76
N PHE A 206 -22.52 -0.26 -14.57
CA PHE A 206 -22.39 0.41 -13.27
C PHE A 206 -22.62 1.93 -13.37
N PRO A 207 -23.82 2.38 -13.79
CA PRO A 207 -24.13 3.79 -14.01
C PRO A 207 -24.03 4.64 -12.73
N ASP A 208 -24.31 4.06 -11.56
CA ASP A 208 -24.24 4.74 -10.26
C ASP A 208 -22.83 4.75 -9.62
N SER A 209 -21.83 4.22 -10.33
CA SER A 209 -20.45 4.24 -9.86
C SER A 209 -19.79 5.58 -10.15
N ASP A 210 -18.86 5.98 -9.28
CA ASP A 210 -18.01 7.16 -9.51
C ASP A 210 -16.95 6.97 -10.62
N GLN A 211 -16.46 5.75 -10.78
CA GLN A 211 -15.37 5.40 -11.70
C GLN A 211 -15.56 5.80 -13.18
N PRO A 212 -16.73 5.63 -13.81
CA PRO A 212 -16.91 5.93 -15.23
C PRO A 212 -16.64 7.41 -15.57
N TYR A 213 -17.25 8.36 -14.84
CA TYR A 213 -17.03 9.77 -15.13
C TYR A 213 -15.62 10.24 -14.75
N LEU A 214 -15.00 9.65 -13.72
CA LEU A 214 -13.58 9.91 -13.39
C LEU A 214 -12.64 9.43 -14.49
N LEU A 215 -12.90 8.24 -15.06
CA LEU A 215 -12.16 7.71 -16.20
C LEU A 215 -12.38 8.54 -17.46
N ARG A 216 -13.61 9.00 -17.71
CA ARG A 216 -13.94 9.93 -18.80
C ARG A 216 -13.14 11.23 -18.66
N ALA A 217 -13.14 11.83 -17.47
CA ALA A 217 -12.37 13.03 -17.18
C ALA A 217 -10.86 12.80 -17.40
N ALA A 218 -10.31 11.68 -16.92
CA ALA A 218 -8.90 11.33 -17.13
C ALA A 218 -8.54 11.17 -18.62
N LEU A 219 -9.43 10.58 -19.44
CA LEU A 219 -9.25 10.47 -20.89
C LEU A 219 -9.24 11.84 -21.57
N LEU A 220 -10.20 12.71 -21.24
CA LEU A 220 -10.31 14.07 -21.79
C LEU A 220 -9.09 14.91 -21.40
N HIS A 221 -8.67 14.83 -20.14
CA HIS A 221 -7.48 15.53 -19.66
C HIS A 221 -6.20 15.05 -20.37
N ARG A 222 -6.04 13.73 -20.55
CA ARG A 222 -4.89 13.18 -21.30
C ARG A 222 -4.91 13.58 -22.77
N ALA A 223 -6.10 13.74 -23.36
CA ALA A 223 -6.28 14.27 -24.71
C ALA A 223 -6.13 15.80 -24.80
N LYS A 224 -5.78 16.48 -23.69
CA LYS A 224 -5.67 17.95 -23.58
C LYS A 224 -6.97 18.70 -23.87
N GLN A 225 -8.11 18.02 -23.74
CA GLN A 225 -9.45 18.60 -23.88
C GLN A 225 -9.93 19.12 -22.51
N PHE A 226 -9.24 20.13 -21.97
CA PHE A 226 -9.45 20.60 -20.59
C PHE A 226 -10.87 21.13 -20.34
N LYS A 227 -11.42 21.92 -21.27
CA LYS A 227 -12.78 22.46 -21.14
C LYS A 227 -13.84 21.35 -21.10
N ALA A 228 -13.78 20.41 -22.04
CA ALA A 228 -14.68 19.26 -22.05
C ALA A 228 -14.53 18.36 -20.81
N CYS A 229 -13.32 18.29 -20.24
CA CYS A 229 -13.05 17.59 -18.99
C CYS A 229 -13.77 18.27 -17.81
N GLU A 230 -13.69 19.60 -17.70
CA GLU A 230 -14.43 20.36 -16.68
C GLU A 230 -15.94 20.20 -16.86
N ASP A 231 -16.45 20.38 -18.08
CA ASP A 231 -17.88 20.27 -18.39
C ASP A 231 -18.42 18.86 -18.04
N ALA A 232 -17.65 17.81 -18.30
CA ALA A 232 -18.02 16.44 -17.96
C ALA A 232 -18.07 16.19 -16.44
N LEU A 233 -17.16 16.79 -15.67
CA LEU A 233 -17.16 16.69 -14.21
C LEU A 233 -18.28 17.52 -13.58
N GLU A 234 -18.59 18.68 -14.16
CA GLU A 234 -19.71 19.52 -13.73
C GLU A 234 -21.04 18.79 -13.94
N ALA A 235 -21.26 18.23 -15.14
CA ALA A 235 -22.44 17.42 -15.43
C ALA A 235 -22.56 16.23 -14.47
N ALA A 236 -21.45 15.54 -14.18
CA ALA A 236 -21.45 14.44 -13.21
C ALA A 236 -21.80 14.91 -11.78
N ALA A 237 -21.37 16.11 -11.38
CA ALA A 237 -21.73 16.68 -10.08
C ALA A 237 -23.21 17.06 -9.97
N GLU A 238 -23.89 17.32 -11.09
CA GLU A 238 -25.33 17.63 -11.13
C GLU A 238 -26.21 16.38 -11.18
N THR A 239 -25.79 15.35 -11.93
CA THR A 239 -26.64 14.19 -12.21
C THR A 239 -26.42 13.00 -11.29
N HIS A 240 -25.23 12.86 -10.71
CA HIS A 240 -24.83 11.64 -10.01
C HIS A 240 -25.26 11.65 -8.54
N PRO A 241 -25.73 10.52 -7.95
CA PRO A 241 -26.20 10.47 -6.56
C PRO A 241 -25.16 10.92 -5.52
N SER A 242 -23.88 10.77 -5.83
CA SER A 242 -22.76 11.24 -5.01
C SER A 242 -21.85 12.14 -5.84
N PRO A 243 -21.96 13.48 -5.70
CA PRO A 243 -21.19 14.44 -6.50
C PRO A 243 -19.77 14.66 -5.96
N THR A 244 -19.47 14.16 -4.75
CA THR A 244 -18.24 14.47 -4.01
C THR A 244 -16.97 14.22 -4.84
N ALA A 245 -16.85 13.04 -5.45
CA ALA A 245 -15.63 12.71 -6.20
C ALA A 245 -15.47 13.58 -7.47
N ALA A 246 -16.58 13.95 -8.13
CA ALA A 246 -16.56 14.83 -9.29
C ALA A 246 -16.10 16.25 -8.87
N LEU A 247 -16.69 16.81 -7.82
CA LEU A 247 -16.35 18.13 -7.28
C LEU A 247 -14.88 18.21 -6.82
N LEU A 248 -14.38 17.19 -6.11
CA LEU A 248 -12.99 17.14 -5.67
C LEU A 248 -12.02 17.09 -6.86
N THR A 249 -12.36 16.30 -7.89
CA THR A 249 -11.54 16.20 -9.11
C THR A 249 -11.56 17.51 -9.90
N LEU A 250 -12.73 18.14 -10.01
CA LEU A 250 -12.88 19.43 -10.68
C LEU A 250 -12.09 20.53 -9.97
N ALA A 251 -12.19 20.62 -8.64
CA ALA A 251 -11.40 21.55 -7.84
C ALA A 251 -9.89 21.30 -8.01
N GLN A 252 -9.46 20.03 -8.05
CA GLN A 252 -8.06 19.69 -8.31
C GLN A 252 -7.58 20.22 -9.67
N LEU A 253 -8.38 20.09 -10.73
CA LEU A 253 -8.06 20.61 -12.06
C LEU A 253 -7.97 22.14 -12.07
N GLN A 254 -8.91 22.81 -11.41
CA GLN A 254 -8.92 24.28 -11.29
C GLN A 254 -7.68 24.79 -10.54
N LEU A 255 -7.28 24.10 -9.45
CA LEU A 255 -6.04 24.41 -8.73
C LEU A 255 -4.79 24.20 -9.60
N GLN A 256 -4.75 23.14 -10.42
CA GLN A 256 -3.67 22.92 -11.39
C GLN A 256 -3.63 24.02 -12.47
N ALA A 257 -4.78 24.54 -12.86
CA ALA A 257 -4.91 25.71 -13.73
C ALA A 257 -4.61 27.05 -13.02
N LYS A 258 -4.26 27.02 -11.73
CA LYS A 258 -4.00 28.18 -10.85
C LYS A 258 -5.22 29.08 -10.60
N ASP A 259 -6.43 28.55 -10.77
CA ASP A 259 -7.67 29.24 -10.46
C ASP A 259 -8.16 28.87 -9.05
N ALA A 260 -7.60 29.53 -8.05
CA ALA A 260 -7.94 29.30 -6.64
C ALA A 260 -9.37 29.71 -6.27
N PRO A 261 -9.88 30.88 -6.73
CA PRO A 261 -11.24 31.31 -6.40
C PRO A 261 -12.29 30.33 -6.92
N LYS A 262 -12.15 29.85 -8.16
CA LYS A 262 -13.07 28.85 -8.73
C LYS A 262 -12.98 27.51 -7.99
N ALA A 263 -11.77 27.09 -7.61
CA ALA A 263 -11.58 25.88 -6.80
C ALA A 263 -12.26 25.97 -5.44
N LEU A 264 -12.15 27.11 -4.76
CA LEU A 264 -12.82 27.33 -3.47
C LEU A 264 -14.35 27.28 -3.60
N ALA A 265 -14.91 27.93 -4.62
CA ALA A 265 -16.35 27.85 -4.91
C ALA A 265 -16.81 26.40 -5.18
N THR A 266 -15.99 25.63 -5.90
CA THR A 266 -16.27 24.20 -6.18
C THR A 266 -16.18 23.33 -4.92
N LEU A 267 -15.17 23.53 -4.08
CA LEU A 267 -14.99 22.78 -2.83
C LEU A 267 -16.12 23.06 -1.82
N ALA A 268 -16.65 24.29 -1.80
CA ALA A 268 -17.78 24.65 -0.93
C ALA A 268 -19.04 23.81 -1.21
N ARG A 269 -19.22 23.32 -2.44
CA ARG A 269 -20.33 22.44 -2.84
C ARG A 269 -20.18 21.00 -2.33
N ALA A 270 -18.99 20.59 -1.89
CA ALA A 270 -18.70 19.22 -1.45
C ALA A 270 -19.08 19.00 0.03
N GLU A 271 -20.36 19.20 0.36
CA GLU A 271 -20.86 19.21 1.75
C GLU A 271 -20.57 17.93 2.52
N ALA A 272 -20.67 16.76 1.87
CA ALA A 272 -20.46 15.44 2.48
C ALA A 272 -19.06 15.25 3.10
N VAL A 273 -18.07 16.05 2.69
CA VAL A 273 -16.70 16.00 3.19
C VAL A 273 -16.24 17.32 3.82
N ARG A 274 -17.15 18.29 4.00
CA ARG A 274 -16.84 19.64 4.54
C ARG A 274 -16.04 19.59 5.83
N MET A 275 -16.43 18.73 6.76
CA MET A 275 -15.79 18.60 8.08
C MET A 275 -14.67 17.56 8.14
N ARG A 276 -14.25 16.98 7.01
CA ARG A 276 -13.08 16.11 7.03
C ARG A 276 -11.81 16.94 7.23
N PRO A 277 -10.87 16.54 8.11
CA PRO A 277 -9.65 17.31 8.37
C PRO A 277 -8.85 17.71 7.11
N GLY A 278 -8.81 16.83 6.11
CA GLY A 278 -8.18 17.15 4.82
C GLY A 278 -8.88 18.26 4.04
N MET A 279 -10.22 18.31 4.08
CA MET A 279 -11.00 19.37 3.42
C MET A 279 -10.82 20.70 4.14
N VAL A 280 -11.04 20.73 5.46
CA VAL A 280 -10.87 21.95 6.29
C VAL A 280 -9.45 22.51 6.13
N GLY A 281 -8.42 21.65 6.24
CA GLY A 281 -7.04 22.09 6.05
C GLY A 281 -6.77 22.65 4.64
N THR A 282 -7.38 22.08 3.60
CA THR A 282 -7.26 22.58 2.22
C THR A 282 -7.93 23.94 2.06
N LEU A 283 -9.16 24.10 2.56
CA LEU A 283 -9.90 25.36 2.50
C LEU A 283 -9.18 26.46 3.26
N VAL A 284 -8.74 26.19 4.50
CA VAL A 284 -7.96 27.14 5.32
C VAL A 284 -6.71 27.59 4.59
N ALA A 285 -5.91 26.64 4.06
CA ALA A 285 -4.68 26.97 3.34
C ALA A 285 -4.94 27.81 2.08
N LEU A 286 -6.02 27.52 1.35
CA LEU A 286 -6.39 28.29 0.16
C LEU A 286 -6.88 29.70 0.54
N HIS A 287 -7.75 29.85 1.54
CA HIS A 287 -8.20 31.15 2.01
C HIS A 287 -7.06 31.99 2.61
N GLU A 288 -6.15 31.38 3.38
CA GLU A 288 -4.93 32.04 3.87
C GLU A 288 -4.07 32.56 2.72
N ARG A 289 -3.90 31.78 1.65
CA ARG A 289 -3.13 32.20 0.47
C ARG A 289 -3.75 33.40 -0.25
N GLU A 290 -5.08 33.48 -0.27
CA GLU A 290 -5.82 34.62 -0.81
C GLU A 290 -5.93 35.80 0.18
N GLY A 291 -5.36 35.71 1.38
CA GLY A 291 -5.44 36.74 2.42
C GLY A 291 -6.80 36.83 3.13
N ARG A 292 -7.70 35.86 2.91
CA ARG A 292 -9.07 35.84 3.45
C ARG A 292 -9.12 35.14 4.81
N VAL A 293 -8.49 35.75 5.81
CA VAL A 293 -8.34 35.17 7.17
C VAL A 293 -9.69 34.89 7.85
N ALA A 294 -10.68 35.76 7.67
CA ALA A 294 -12.01 35.56 8.25
C ALA A 294 -12.74 34.33 7.66
N GLU A 295 -12.61 34.10 6.36
CA GLU A 295 -13.19 32.92 5.71
C GLU A 295 -12.44 31.64 6.09
N ALA A 296 -11.11 31.72 6.23
CA ALA A 296 -10.30 30.64 6.78
C ALA A 296 -10.73 30.28 8.22
N ALA A 297 -11.01 31.28 9.06
CA ALA A 297 -11.54 31.07 10.41
C ALA A 297 -12.90 30.33 10.38
N ALA A 298 -13.81 30.76 9.51
CA ALA A 298 -15.14 30.15 9.36
C ALA A 298 -15.10 28.68 8.90
N CYS A 299 -14.00 28.21 8.29
CA CYS A 299 -13.84 26.80 7.93
C CYS A 299 -13.82 25.87 9.15
N PHE A 300 -13.53 26.39 10.35
CA PHE A 300 -13.57 25.63 11.60
C PHE A 300 -14.97 25.61 12.26
N ASP A 301 -15.96 26.30 11.69
CA ASP A 301 -17.33 26.29 12.19
C ASP A 301 -17.92 24.88 12.04
N GLY A 302 -18.22 24.25 13.18
CA GLY A 302 -18.68 22.86 13.26
C GLY A 302 -17.66 21.85 13.78
N ALA A 303 -16.41 22.27 14.05
CA ALA A 303 -15.35 21.39 14.58
C ALA A 303 -15.54 20.95 16.05
N GLN A 304 -16.72 21.18 16.66
CA GLN A 304 -16.90 21.23 18.12
C GLN A 304 -16.45 19.98 18.87
N ASP A 305 -16.54 18.80 18.25
CA ASP A 305 -16.29 17.51 18.91
C ASP A 305 -15.12 16.72 18.29
N GLU A 306 -14.37 17.30 17.34
CA GLU A 306 -13.26 16.61 16.67
C GLU A 306 -11.90 17.15 17.17
N PRO A 307 -11.17 16.43 18.06
CA PRO A 307 -9.95 16.94 18.69
C PRO A 307 -8.84 17.33 17.72
N ARG A 308 -8.79 16.73 16.52
CA ARG A 308 -7.79 17.06 15.50
C ARG A 308 -8.07 18.43 14.88
N LEU A 309 -9.33 18.71 14.58
CA LEU A 309 -9.76 19.99 14.02
C LEU A 309 -9.63 21.10 15.05
N LEU A 310 -10.03 20.85 16.31
CA LEU A 310 -9.89 21.86 17.37
C LEU A 310 -8.43 22.27 17.60
N ARG A 311 -7.49 21.33 17.55
CA ARG A 311 -6.04 21.65 17.64
C ARG A 311 -5.55 22.44 16.43
N ALA A 312 -6.03 22.11 15.24
CA ALA A 312 -5.70 22.88 14.04
C ALA A 312 -6.28 24.30 14.11
N ALA A 313 -7.52 24.43 14.59
CA ALA A 313 -8.20 25.71 14.79
C ALA A 313 -7.44 26.58 15.81
N SER A 314 -7.09 26.02 16.97
CA SER A 314 -6.37 26.78 18.01
C SER A 314 -4.99 27.26 17.53
N ALA A 315 -4.26 26.43 16.78
CA ALA A 315 -2.99 26.80 16.16
C ALA A 315 -3.17 27.90 15.10
N PHE A 316 -4.19 27.78 14.25
CA PHE A 316 -4.54 28.79 13.26
C PHE A 316 -4.90 30.14 13.92
N PHE A 317 -5.81 30.14 14.90
CA PHE A 317 -6.23 31.35 15.59
C PHE A 317 -5.06 32.04 16.32
N SER A 318 -4.20 31.26 16.99
CA SER A 318 -3.01 31.80 17.65
C SER A 318 -2.04 32.45 16.66
N LYS A 319 -1.83 31.83 15.49
CA LYS A 319 -0.96 32.36 14.42
C LYS A 319 -1.46 33.71 13.88
N HIS A 320 -2.78 33.91 13.84
CA HIS A 320 -3.41 35.14 13.34
C HIS A 320 -3.79 36.15 14.44
N GLY A 321 -3.38 35.91 15.69
CA GLY A 321 -3.67 36.80 16.81
C GLY A 321 -5.14 36.82 17.25
N LEU A 322 -5.93 35.82 16.86
CA LEU A 322 -7.34 35.65 17.21
C LEU A 322 -7.46 34.96 18.58
N TRP A 323 -6.89 35.58 19.62
CA TRP A 323 -6.70 34.98 20.94
C TRP A 323 -7.99 34.49 21.63
N PRO A 324 -9.13 35.21 21.57
CA PRO A 324 -10.37 34.69 22.15
C PRO A 324 -10.84 33.39 21.48
N GLN A 325 -10.76 33.31 20.14
CA GLN A 325 -11.14 32.11 19.39
C GLN A 325 -10.17 30.95 19.64
N ALA A 326 -8.88 31.24 19.82
CA ALA A 326 -7.89 30.25 20.23
C ALA A 326 -8.19 29.68 21.62
N ALA A 327 -8.54 30.55 22.58
CA ALA A 327 -8.95 30.15 23.92
C ALA A 327 -10.23 29.27 23.87
N ASP A 328 -11.24 29.65 23.08
CA ASP A 328 -12.46 28.85 22.91
C ASP A 328 -12.18 27.46 22.33
N ALA A 329 -11.28 27.34 21.36
CA ALA A 329 -10.87 26.06 20.80
C ALA A 329 -10.15 25.19 21.85
N HIS A 330 -9.28 25.79 22.67
CA HIS A 330 -8.64 25.10 23.80
C HIS A 330 -9.64 24.71 24.90
N ALA A 331 -10.66 25.53 25.17
CA ALA A 331 -11.72 25.23 26.13
C ALA A 331 -12.48 23.96 25.69
N LYS A 332 -12.84 23.86 24.41
CA LYS A 332 -13.49 22.68 23.84
C LYS A 332 -12.62 21.43 23.96
N LEU A 333 -11.31 21.53 23.70
CA LEU A 333 -10.38 20.42 23.91
C LEU A 333 -10.32 19.96 25.37
N LEU A 334 -10.32 20.90 26.32
CA LEU A 334 -10.33 20.60 27.76
C LEU A 334 -11.66 20.01 28.24
N LYS A 335 -12.78 20.33 27.58
CA LYS A 335 -14.07 19.66 27.83
C LYS A 335 -14.02 18.19 27.41
N LEU A 336 -13.39 17.89 26.28
CA LEU A 336 -13.22 16.51 25.79
C LEU A 336 -12.21 15.73 26.64
N ASN A 337 -11.12 16.37 27.05
CA ASN A 337 -10.11 15.80 27.93
C ASN A 337 -9.56 16.85 28.90
N GLY A 338 -10.05 16.83 30.14
CA GLY A 338 -9.66 17.79 31.18
C GLY A 338 -8.19 17.69 31.65
N ARG A 339 -7.44 16.68 31.18
CA ARG A 339 -6.01 16.48 31.45
C ARG A 339 -5.13 16.69 30.20
N ASP A 340 -5.65 17.24 29.10
CA ASP A 340 -4.83 17.57 27.93
C ASP A 340 -3.91 18.76 28.26
N LEU A 341 -2.68 18.46 28.69
CA LEU A 341 -1.67 19.45 29.06
C LEU A 341 -1.34 20.43 27.93
N LYS A 342 -1.42 19.98 26.66
CA LYS A 342 -1.16 20.85 25.50
C LYS A 342 -2.30 21.84 25.28
N ALA A 343 -3.53 21.40 25.50
CA ALA A 343 -4.67 22.30 25.44
C ALA A 343 -4.65 23.31 26.61
N LEU A 344 -4.23 22.87 27.80
CA LEU A 344 -4.12 23.73 28.97
C LEU A 344 -3.00 24.77 28.84
N SER A 345 -1.82 24.39 28.34
CA SER A 345 -0.75 25.36 28.06
C SER A 345 -1.14 26.34 26.96
N GLY A 346 -1.80 25.87 25.90
CA GLY A 346 -2.36 26.73 24.86
C GLY A 346 -3.42 27.71 25.38
N MET A 347 -4.24 27.27 26.34
CA MET A 347 -5.20 28.14 27.04
C MET A 347 -4.50 29.27 27.80
N VAL A 348 -3.45 28.95 28.58
CA VAL A 348 -2.65 29.94 29.31
C VAL A 348 -2.06 30.97 28.35
N ILE A 349 -1.47 30.51 27.23
CA ILE A 349 -0.90 31.40 26.21
C ILE A 349 -2.00 32.30 25.64
N ALA A 350 -3.12 31.74 25.18
CA ALA A 350 -4.18 32.51 24.53
C ALA A 350 -4.80 33.54 25.48
N THR A 351 -5.10 33.16 26.72
CA THR A 351 -5.69 34.05 27.73
C THR A 351 -4.72 35.13 28.19
N SER A 352 -3.41 34.86 28.24
CA SER A 352 -2.41 35.86 28.67
C SER A 352 -2.39 37.14 27.81
N HIS A 353 -2.87 37.06 26.57
CA HIS A 353 -2.94 38.21 25.66
C HIS A 353 -4.12 39.16 25.93
N TYR A 354 -5.14 38.76 26.71
CA TYR A 354 -6.33 39.60 26.95
C TYR A 354 -6.90 39.53 28.38
N ASP A 355 -6.67 38.43 29.12
CA ASP A 355 -7.10 38.24 30.51
C ASP A 355 -6.00 37.52 31.33
N PRO A 356 -5.09 38.29 31.96
CA PRO A 356 -4.02 37.73 32.79
C PRO A 356 -4.51 36.99 34.04
N ALA A 357 -5.68 37.36 34.58
CA ALA A 357 -6.21 36.71 35.78
C ALA A 357 -6.67 35.29 35.46
N LEU A 358 -7.41 35.13 34.37
CA LEU A 358 -7.82 33.81 33.86
C LEU A 358 -6.61 32.96 33.44
N ALA A 359 -5.59 33.57 32.85
CA ALA A 359 -4.34 32.89 32.50
C ALA A 359 -3.64 32.30 33.73
N ASN A 360 -3.56 33.05 34.82
CA ASN A 360 -2.96 32.59 36.08
C ASN A 360 -3.74 31.43 36.71
N GLU A 361 -5.07 31.44 36.62
CA GLU A 361 -5.91 30.35 37.13
C GLU A 361 -5.66 29.04 36.34
N HIS A 362 -5.59 29.13 35.00
CA HIS A 362 -5.23 28.00 34.15
C HIS A 362 -3.79 27.54 34.35
N TYR A 363 -2.87 28.46 34.63
CA TYR A 363 -1.47 28.16 34.94
C TYR A 363 -1.34 27.38 36.26
N ALA A 364 -2.03 27.81 37.33
CA ALA A 364 -2.06 27.06 38.59
C ALA A 364 -2.61 25.63 38.39
N ARG A 365 -3.64 25.48 37.55
CA ARG A 365 -4.15 24.16 37.16
C ARG A 365 -3.11 23.34 36.38
N LEU A 366 -2.30 23.98 35.54
CA LEU A 366 -1.23 23.32 34.79
C LEU A 366 -0.13 22.83 35.72
N GLU A 367 0.31 23.64 36.68
CA GLU A 367 1.32 23.24 37.68
C GLU A 367 0.88 22.02 38.50
N MET A 368 -0.40 21.97 38.91
CA MET A 368 -0.93 20.82 39.66
C MET A 368 -0.97 19.52 38.84
N LEU A 369 -1.13 19.61 37.52
CA LEU A 369 -1.28 18.44 36.63
C LEU A 369 0.02 18.05 35.92
N ALA A 370 0.96 18.99 35.80
CA ALA A 370 2.26 18.73 35.19
C ALA A 370 3.08 17.82 36.11
N PRO A 371 3.76 16.79 35.58
CA PRO A 371 4.77 16.09 36.36
C PRO A 371 5.84 17.10 36.78
N PRO A 372 6.40 16.99 38.00
CA PRO A 372 7.49 17.85 38.41
C PRO A 372 8.61 17.76 37.35
N PRO A 373 9.21 18.89 36.95
CA PRO A 373 10.30 18.87 36.01
C PRO A 373 11.39 17.94 36.54
N ASP A 374 11.93 17.09 35.67
CA ASP A 374 13.08 16.26 35.99
C ASP A 374 14.29 17.22 36.14
N THR A 375 14.51 17.73 37.35
CA THR A 375 15.52 18.77 37.63
C THR A 375 16.95 18.29 37.38
N SER A 376 17.13 16.98 37.14
CA SER A 376 18.41 16.36 36.78
C SER A 376 19.00 16.88 35.46
N ASP A 377 18.17 17.35 34.52
CA ASP A 377 18.64 17.92 33.23
C ASP A 377 18.68 19.46 33.22
N ALA A 378 17.93 20.13 34.11
CA ALA A 378 17.84 21.60 34.15
C ALA A 378 19.08 22.27 34.76
N GLU A 379 19.76 21.60 35.71
CA GLU A 379 21.01 22.07 36.32
C GLU A 379 22.22 21.95 35.38
N MET A 380 22.08 21.27 34.23
CA MET A 380 23.14 21.09 33.22
C MET A 380 22.95 21.91 31.94
N LEU A 381 21.98 22.83 31.90
CA LEU A 381 21.74 23.70 30.75
C LEU A 381 22.39 25.08 30.99
N ASP A 382 23.60 25.28 30.47
CA ASP A 382 24.24 26.58 30.43
C ASP A 382 23.56 27.45 29.35
N ALA A 383 22.88 28.52 29.79
CA ALA A 383 22.19 29.46 28.91
C ALA A 383 23.14 30.12 27.89
N ALA A 384 24.39 30.40 28.29
CA ALA A 384 25.38 31.01 27.39
C ALA A 384 25.88 30.01 26.33
N GLU A 385 26.01 28.74 26.70
CA GLU A 385 26.36 27.67 25.76
C GLU A 385 25.19 27.40 24.79
N LEU A 386 23.94 27.49 25.26
CA LEU A 386 22.74 27.31 24.44
C LEU A 386 22.52 28.46 23.43
N GLU A 387 22.81 29.70 23.80
CA GLU A 387 22.76 30.86 22.90
C GLU A 387 23.83 30.80 21.82
N GLN A 388 24.99 30.21 22.13
CA GLN A 388 26.10 30.01 21.18
C GLN A 388 25.96 28.71 20.38
N ALA A 389 25.17 27.74 20.87
CA ALA A 389 24.92 26.49 20.19
C ALA A 389 24.18 26.74 18.88
N ALA A 390 24.75 26.27 17.77
CA ALA A 390 24.07 26.29 16.49
C ALA A 390 22.74 25.53 16.59
N LEU A 391 21.65 26.14 16.15
CA LEU A 391 20.33 25.51 16.13
C LEU A 391 20.43 24.10 15.54
N PRO A 392 19.90 23.07 16.21
CA PRO A 392 19.95 21.72 15.70
C PRO A 392 19.28 21.70 14.34
N ARG A 393 20.06 21.39 13.30
CA ARG A 393 19.54 21.23 11.94
C ARG A 393 18.53 20.09 12.00
N THR A 394 17.25 20.43 12.06
CA THR A 394 16.18 19.48 11.84
C THR A 394 16.49 18.83 10.50
N LYS A 395 16.66 17.50 10.47
CA LYS A 395 16.72 16.77 9.20
C LYS A 395 15.32 16.83 8.59
N THR A 396 14.95 18.00 8.07
CA THR A 396 13.98 18.08 6.99
C THR A 396 14.58 17.25 5.87
N SER A 397 13.86 16.21 5.52
CA SER A 397 14.20 15.22 4.49
C SER A 397 14.31 15.87 3.11
N SER A 398 15.42 16.57 2.87
CA SER A 398 15.77 17.11 1.55
C SER A 398 17.29 17.33 1.46
N ALA A 399 18.04 16.25 1.28
CA ALA A 399 19.31 16.31 0.57
C ALA A 399 19.67 14.92 0.05
N ALA A 400 19.43 14.75 -1.24
CA ALA A 400 20.07 13.73 -2.05
C ALA A 400 21.60 13.84 -1.94
N GLY A 401 22.27 12.74 -2.26
CA GLY A 401 23.65 12.48 -1.86
C GLY A 401 24.68 13.51 -2.32
N ALA A 402 25.64 13.73 -1.44
CA ALA A 402 26.99 14.13 -1.80
C ALA A 402 27.91 13.56 -0.72
N GLY A 403 28.73 12.58 -1.09
CA GLY A 403 29.78 12.07 -0.24
C GLY A 403 30.78 13.19 0.06
N ALA A 404 30.92 13.53 1.34
CA ALA A 404 31.99 14.41 1.81
C ALA A 404 32.92 13.59 2.70
N LYS A 405 34.07 13.20 2.13
CA LYS A 405 35.29 12.91 2.86
C LYS A 405 35.74 14.17 3.59
N ARG A 406 36.08 14.05 4.88
CA ARG A 406 37.18 14.74 5.58
C ARG A 406 37.17 14.23 7.04
N SER A 407 38.17 13.44 7.43
CA SER A 407 39.53 13.78 7.88
C SER A 407 39.57 13.81 9.40
N ALA A 408 40.45 12.98 9.95
CA ALA A 408 40.70 12.86 11.37
C ALA A 408 41.45 14.09 11.88
N GLU A 409 41.01 14.59 13.03
CA GLU A 409 41.87 15.19 14.05
C GLU A 409 41.21 14.88 15.40
N GLU A 410 41.99 14.23 16.27
CA GLU A 410 41.68 13.97 17.66
C GLU A 410 41.94 15.25 18.47
N GLU A 411 41.03 15.60 19.37
CA GLU A 411 41.34 15.88 20.79
C GLU A 411 40.04 16.04 21.61
N GLY A 412 40.09 15.64 22.89
CA GLY A 412 39.10 16.04 23.89
C GLY A 412 38.03 15.01 24.23
N GLY A 413 38.29 14.16 25.22
CA GLY A 413 37.47 13.02 25.59
C GLY A 413 36.10 13.31 26.20
N ALA A 414 35.10 12.52 25.78
CA ALA A 414 33.96 12.15 26.61
C ALA A 414 33.59 10.67 26.33
N LYS A 415 33.74 9.83 27.34
CA LYS A 415 33.62 8.36 27.26
C LYS A 415 32.20 7.94 26.88
N ARG A 416 31.96 7.55 25.62
CA ARG A 416 30.75 6.80 25.25
C ARG A 416 30.72 5.49 26.05
N LYS A 417 29.67 5.29 26.86
CA LYS A 417 29.41 4.03 27.58
C LYS A 417 29.51 2.86 26.60
N ARG A 418 30.53 2.00 26.78
CA ARG A 418 30.72 0.78 25.99
C ARG A 418 29.50 -0.12 26.16
N ARG A 419 28.80 -0.43 25.07
CA ARG A 419 27.82 -1.53 25.06
C ARG A 419 28.56 -2.80 25.51
N ARG A 420 28.06 -3.46 26.56
CA ARG A 420 28.60 -4.74 27.03
C ARG A 420 28.64 -5.71 25.84
N LYS A 421 29.84 -6.09 25.38
CA LYS A 421 30.01 -7.15 24.39
C LYS A 421 29.51 -8.45 25.04
N LYS A 422 28.52 -9.10 24.43
CA LYS A 422 28.11 -10.45 24.86
C LYS A 422 29.31 -11.39 24.77
N LYS A 423 29.45 -12.31 25.73
CA LYS A 423 30.53 -13.32 25.72
C LYS A 423 30.45 -14.14 24.41
N PRO A 424 31.57 -14.46 23.74
CA PRO A 424 31.56 -15.32 22.56
C PRO A 424 30.91 -16.66 22.89
N LEU A 425 30.01 -17.12 22.03
CA LEU A 425 29.42 -18.46 22.17
C LEU A 425 30.43 -19.47 21.62
N TYR A 426 30.99 -20.32 22.49
CA TYR A 426 31.89 -21.39 22.06
C TYR A 426 31.11 -22.52 21.38
N PRO A 427 31.74 -23.29 20.46
CA PRO A 427 31.12 -24.48 19.87
C PRO A 427 30.61 -25.43 20.94
N LYS A 428 29.50 -26.13 20.64
CA LYS A 428 28.82 -27.03 21.58
C LYS A 428 29.81 -28.11 22.06
N GLY A 429 30.15 -28.09 23.36
CA GLY A 429 31.09 -29.03 23.98
C GLY A 429 32.55 -28.56 24.10
N PHE A 430 32.88 -27.30 23.80
CA PHE A 430 34.22 -26.74 24.00
C PHE A 430 34.40 -26.21 25.43
N ASP A 431 35.31 -26.83 26.20
CA ASP A 431 35.68 -26.40 27.56
C ASP A 431 36.98 -25.55 27.52
N PRO A 432 36.95 -24.25 27.89
CA PRO A 432 38.11 -23.36 27.82
C PRO A 432 39.28 -23.77 28.72
N ALA A 433 39.04 -24.56 29.77
CA ALA A 433 40.07 -24.98 30.73
C ALA A 433 40.90 -26.17 30.26
N ASN A 434 40.43 -26.92 29.25
CA ASN A 434 41.12 -28.10 28.75
C ASN A 434 40.99 -28.22 27.21
N PRO A 435 41.72 -27.39 26.44
CA PRO A 435 41.54 -27.27 24.99
C PRO A 435 41.96 -28.52 24.21
N SER A 436 42.70 -29.45 24.81
CA SER A 436 43.12 -30.72 24.19
C SER A 436 42.02 -31.79 24.17
N ALA A 437 40.95 -31.62 24.97
CA ALA A 437 39.84 -32.56 25.02
C ALA A 437 38.80 -32.35 23.90
N PHE A 438 38.91 -31.26 23.13
CA PHE A 438 38.02 -30.99 22.01
C PHE A 438 38.53 -31.72 20.75
N PRO A 439 37.71 -32.60 20.12
CA PRO A 439 38.09 -33.24 18.88
C PRO A 439 38.42 -32.19 17.81
N PRO A 440 39.56 -32.28 17.12
CA PRO A 440 39.87 -31.35 16.04
C PRO A 440 38.73 -31.39 15.02
N PRO A 441 38.29 -30.23 14.48
CA PRO A 441 37.26 -30.20 13.45
C PRO A 441 37.65 -31.10 12.28
N ASP A 442 36.65 -31.81 11.72
CA ASP A 442 36.82 -32.68 10.56
C ASP A 442 37.71 -32.01 9.48
N PRO A 443 38.85 -32.62 9.10
CA PRO A 443 39.76 -32.09 8.09
C PRO A 443 39.10 -31.82 6.73
N GLU A 444 37.97 -32.45 6.43
CA GLU A 444 37.27 -32.24 5.17
C GLU A 444 36.20 -31.13 5.25
N ARG A 445 36.09 -30.45 6.39
CA ARG A 445 35.09 -29.38 6.60
C ARG A 445 35.35 -28.14 5.74
N TRP A 446 36.60 -27.85 5.41
CA TRP A 446 36.97 -26.73 4.53
C TRP A 446 37.05 -27.15 3.05
N LEU A 447 36.92 -28.44 2.74
CA LEU A 447 36.84 -28.89 1.34
C LEU A 447 35.47 -28.53 0.74
N PRO A 448 35.42 -28.13 -0.55
CA PRO A 448 34.19 -28.03 -1.31
C PRO A 448 33.34 -29.31 -1.14
N LYS A 449 32.02 -29.17 -1.03
CA LYS A 449 31.11 -30.28 -0.67
C LYS A 449 31.23 -31.52 -1.57
N ARG A 450 31.73 -31.37 -2.79
CA ARG A 450 31.96 -32.44 -3.78
C ARG A 450 33.23 -33.27 -3.53
N GLU A 451 34.17 -32.72 -2.78
CA GLU A 451 35.49 -33.31 -2.49
C GLU A 451 35.55 -33.96 -1.11
N ARG A 452 34.43 -33.96 -0.37
CA ARG A 452 34.32 -34.62 0.94
C ARG A 452 34.05 -36.10 0.74
N SER A 453 34.70 -36.95 1.52
CA SER A 453 34.47 -38.40 1.58
C SER A 453 33.01 -38.77 1.85
N THR A 454 32.27 -37.90 2.55
CA THR A 454 30.83 -38.04 2.82
C THR A 454 29.93 -37.70 1.62
N TYR A 455 30.49 -37.19 0.52
CA TYR A 455 29.74 -36.80 -0.66
C TYR A 455 29.30 -38.01 -1.48
N ARG A 456 28.04 -38.42 -1.30
CA ARG A 456 27.36 -39.29 -2.26
C ARG A 456 26.73 -38.44 -3.37
N GLN A 457 27.25 -38.56 -4.59
CA GLN A 457 26.55 -38.16 -5.81
C GLN A 457 25.16 -38.82 -5.81
N ARG A 458 24.08 -38.03 -5.78
CA ARG A 458 22.74 -38.58 -6.02
C ARG A 458 22.74 -39.21 -7.40
N LYS A 459 22.56 -40.53 -7.49
CA LYS A 459 22.28 -41.22 -8.76
C LYS A 459 21.05 -40.55 -9.37
N LYS A 460 21.28 -39.77 -10.42
CA LYS A 460 20.21 -39.22 -11.26
C LYS A 460 19.55 -40.40 -11.93
N ASP A 461 18.29 -40.67 -11.60
CA ASP A 461 17.50 -41.70 -12.24
C ASP A 461 17.57 -41.52 -13.76
N LYS A 462 18.05 -42.58 -14.43
CA LYS A 462 18.18 -42.70 -15.90
C LYS A 462 16.81 -42.84 -16.59
N ARG A 463 15.78 -42.14 -16.09
CA ARG A 463 14.46 -42.00 -16.74
C ARG A 463 14.06 -40.56 -17.06
N ALA A 464 14.91 -39.59 -16.79
CA ALA A 464 14.76 -38.21 -17.29
C ALA A 464 15.89 -37.84 -18.26
N GLY A 465 16.26 -38.77 -19.13
CA GLY A 465 17.08 -38.49 -20.30
C GLY A 465 16.16 -38.14 -21.46
N ILE A 466 15.95 -36.85 -21.73
CA ILE A 466 15.86 -36.26 -23.07
C ILE A 466 15.86 -34.74 -22.91
N SER A 467 16.80 -34.12 -23.62
CA SER A 467 16.83 -32.73 -24.06
C SER A 467 17.05 -31.63 -23.02
N ARG A 468 18.31 -31.22 -22.90
CA ARG A 468 18.72 -29.81 -23.10
C ARG A 468 20.24 -29.69 -23.13
N GLY A 469 20.78 -29.86 -24.33
CA GLY A 469 22.09 -29.35 -24.75
C GLY A 469 21.90 -28.42 -25.97
N PRO A 470 22.79 -27.45 -26.20
CA PRO A 470 22.59 -26.36 -27.15
C PRO A 470 23.22 -26.67 -28.52
N GLN A 471 22.50 -26.41 -29.61
CA GLN A 471 22.99 -25.90 -30.92
C GLN A 471 21.88 -26.04 -31.96
N GLY A 472 21.82 -25.08 -32.89
CA GLY A 472 20.72 -24.91 -33.82
C GLY A 472 20.84 -25.67 -35.15
N SER A 473 19.86 -25.33 -36.00
CA SER A 473 19.75 -25.54 -37.46
C SER A 473 18.91 -26.73 -37.96
N ALA A 474 17.87 -26.32 -38.72
CA ALA A 474 17.36 -26.91 -39.96
C ALA A 474 16.34 -28.07 -39.96
N THR A 475 15.18 -27.71 -40.55
CA THR A 475 14.37 -28.42 -41.59
C THR A 475 13.48 -29.59 -41.22
N GLY A 476 12.25 -29.56 -41.77
CA GLY A 476 11.54 -30.77 -42.21
C GLY A 476 10.04 -30.82 -41.89
N ALA A 477 9.22 -30.59 -42.92
CA ALA A 477 7.76 -30.55 -42.92
C ALA A 477 7.03 -31.85 -42.49
N ALA A 478 5.81 -31.69 -41.95
CA ALA A 478 4.63 -32.49 -42.35
C ALA A 478 3.34 -31.78 -41.88
N ARG A 479 2.44 -31.51 -42.84
CA ARG A 479 1.05 -31.02 -42.65
C ARG A 479 0.12 -32.20 -42.37
N VAL A 480 -0.90 -32.02 -41.52
CA VAL A 480 -2.31 -32.43 -41.79
C VAL A 480 -3.26 -31.48 -41.03
N ASP A 481 -4.34 -31.10 -41.72
CA ASP A 481 -5.33 -30.04 -41.43
C ASP A 481 -6.40 -30.35 -40.36
N ALA A 482 -6.94 -29.29 -39.70
CA ALA A 482 -8.38 -28.95 -39.69
C ALA A 482 -8.73 -27.68 -38.84
N LYS A 483 -8.97 -26.57 -39.57
CA LYS A 483 -9.94 -25.44 -39.42
C LYS A 483 -10.30 -24.84 -38.03
N ALA A 484 -9.99 -23.54 -37.85
CA ALA A 484 -10.96 -22.41 -37.81
C ALA A 484 -10.30 -21.01 -37.58
N THR A 485 -10.48 -20.10 -38.55
CA THR A 485 -10.67 -18.60 -38.52
C THR A 485 -9.91 -17.74 -37.48
N THR A 486 -9.24 -16.60 -37.74
CA THR A 486 -9.18 -15.62 -38.86
C THR A 486 -8.07 -14.58 -38.58
N ASN A 487 -7.52 -13.97 -39.64
CA ASN A 487 -6.72 -12.73 -39.75
C ASN A 487 -5.28 -12.67 -39.18
N ILE A 488 -4.31 -13.03 -40.02
CA ILE A 488 -2.94 -12.50 -39.99
C ILE A 488 -2.60 -11.98 -41.39
N GLN A 489 -2.23 -10.70 -41.49
CA GLN A 489 -1.67 -10.07 -42.69
C GLN A 489 -0.33 -10.75 -43.03
N ILE A 490 -0.24 -11.31 -44.23
CA ILE A 490 0.98 -11.92 -44.74
C ILE A 490 1.89 -10.78 -45.24
N THR A 491 2.91 -10.44 -44.46
CA THR A 491 4.02 -9.61 -44.95
C THR A 491 4.93 -10.45 -45.85
N SER A 492 5.40 -9.83 -46.93
CA SER A 492 6.24 -10.51 -47.93
C SER A 492 7.59 -10.91 -47.34
N ASP A 493 8.21 -11.97 -47.86
CA ASP A 493 9.54 -12.39 -47.38
C ASP A 493 10.62 -11.33 -47.65
N ALA A 494 10.37 -10.41 -48.58
CA ALA A 494 11.18 -9.22 -48.80
C ALA A 494 11.09 -8.21 -47.63
N GLU A 495 9.91 -8.01 -47.04
CA GLU A 495 9.74 -7.17 -45.84
C GLU A 495 10.38 -7.80 -44.61
N LYS A 496 10.30 -9.12 -44.45
CA LYS A 496 10.99 -9.82 -43.35
C LYS A 496 12.51 -9.71 -43.48
N ALA A 497 13.05 -9.83 -44.69
CA ALA A 497 14.47 -9.65 -44.95
C ALA A 497 14.92 -8.20 -44.65
N ARG A 498 14.11 -7.21 -45.02
CA ARG A 498 14.38 -5.79 -44.75
C ARG A 498 14.36 -5.49 -43.25
N LEU A 499 13.35 -5.97 -42.52
CA LEU A 499 13.25 -5.79 -41.07
C LEU A 499 14.40 -6.47 -40.32
N LYS A 500 14.85 -7.64 -40.80
CA LYS A 500 16.01 -8.32 -40.24
C LYS A 500 17.31 -7.55 -40.50
N ALA A 501 17.49 -7.02 -41.71
CA ALA A 501 18.65 -6.19 -42.04
C ALA A 501 18.68 -4.88 -41.22
N GLU A 502 17.51 -4.28 -40.97
CA GLU A 502 17.39 -3.08 -40.14
C GLU A 502 17.71 -3.37 -38.67
N GLN A 503 17.26 -4.51 -38.14
CA GLN A 503 17.61 -4.97 -36.78
C GLN A 503 19.11 -5.28 -36.64
N GLU A 504 19.74 -5.89 -37.65
CA GLU A 504 21.18 -6.16 -37.65
C GLU A 504 22.00 -4.87 -37.78
N ALA A 505 21.52 -3.86 -38.50
CA ALA A 505 22.16 -2.55 -38.59
C ALA A 505 22.10 -1.78 -37.25
N VAL A 506 20.96 -1.81 -36.55
CA VAL A 506 20.81 -1.21 -35.22
C VAL A 506 21.74 -1.90 -34.21
N ALA A 507 21.79 -3.24 -34.21
CA ALA A 507 22.69 -3.98 -33.31
C ALA A 507 24.18 -3.66 -33.56
N ARG A 508 24.59 -3.45 -34.83
CA ARG A 508 25.96 -3.02 -35.16
C ARG A 508 26.25 -1.59 -34.72
N ALA A 509 25.27 -0.69 -34.81
CA ALA A 509 25.43 0.70 -34.34
C ALA A 509 25.56 0.78 -32.81
N GLU A 510 24.78 -0.01 -32.08
CA GLU A 510 24.87 -0.12 -30.62
C GLU A 510 26.22 -0.71 -30.16
N ALA A 511 26.72 -1.75 -30.86
CA ALA A 511 28.03 -2.32 -30.59
C ALA A 511 29.17 -1.31 -30.86
N ALA A 512 29.07 -0.48 -31.91
CA ALA A 512 30.03 0.57 -32.21
C ALA A 512 30.01 1.69 -31.16
N GLN A 513 28.84 2.09 -30.67
CA GLN A 513 28.72 3.06 -29.57
C GLN A 513 29.31 2.53 -28.25
N ALA A 514 29.09 1.25 -27.94
CA ALA A 514 29.68 0.61 -26.75
C ALA A 514 31.21 0.55 -26.83
N ALA A 515 31.78 0.30 -28.02
CA ALA A 515 33.22 0.32 -28.25
C ALA A 515 33.83 1.74 -28.16
N ALA A 516 33.12 2.76 -28.65
CA ALA A 516 33.56 4.15 -28.53
C ALA A 516 33.53 4.63 -27.06
N ALA A 517 32.52 4.22 -26.30
CA ALA A 517 32.41 4.52 -24.87
C ALA A 517 33.56 3.90 -24.06
N SER A 518 33.96 2.66 -24.34
CA SER A 518 35.06 1.99 -23.65
C SER A 518 36.43 2.60 -23.98
N ALA A 519 36.66 3.00 -25.23
CA ALA A 519 37.89 3.70 -25.65
C ALA A 519 38.04 5.09 -24.97
N SER A 520 36.93 5.81 -24.77
CA SER A 520 36.94 7.10 -24.07
C SER A 520 37.25 6.97 -22.57
N ALA A 521 36.86 5.85 -21.94
CA ALA A 521 37.15 5.56 -20.54
C ALA A 521 38.64 5.21 -20.30
N GLN A 522 39.31 4.57 -21.26
CA GLN A 522 40.75 4.29 -21.17
C GLN A 522 41.61 5.56 -21.32
N LYS A 523 41.24 6.51 -22.20
CA LYS A 523 41.97 7.80 -22.34
C LYS A 523 41.93 8.66 -21.07
N ARG A 524 40.89 8.54 -20.23
CA ARG A 524 40.77 9.28 -18.95
C ARG A 524 41.66 8.74 -17.82
N LYS A 525 42.13 7.49 -17.90
CA LYS A 525 43.04 6.91 -16.89
C LYS A 525 44.53 7.23 -17.12
N GLY A 526 44.92 7.71 -18.29
CA GLY A 526 46.32 8.00 -18.63
C GLY A 526 46.89 9.35 -18.18
N LYS A 527 46.04 10.30 -17.74
CA LYS A 527 46.46 11.71 -17.46
C LYS A 527 46.71 12.03 -15.97
N GLY A 528 46.75 11.02 -15.09
CA GLY A 528 46.84 11.21 -13.63
C GLY A 528 48.21 10.92 -12.98
N LYS A 529 49.28 10.64 -13.74
CA LYS A 529 50.63 10.41 -13.18
C LYS A 529 51.66 11.31 -13.86
N SER A 530 51.71 12.57 -13.43
CA SER A 530 52.86 13.46 -13.63
C SER A 530 52.60 14.78 -12.89
N LYS A 531 53.04 14.85 -11.63
CA LYS A 531 53.62 16.01 -10.94
C LYS A 531 53.69 15.74 -9.44
N GLY A 532 54.91 15.69 -8.94
CA GLY A 532 55.27 15.51 -7.54
C GLY A 532 56.79 15.46 -7.45
N LYS A 533 57.40 16.63 -7.56
CA LYS A 533 58.69 16.94 -6.95
C LYS A 533 58.39 17.90 -5.81
#